data_AF-A0A5M6ZML5-F1
#
_entry.id   AF-A0A5M6ZML5-F1
#
_cell.length_a   1.000
_cell.length_b   1.000
_cell.length_c   1.000
_cell.angle_alpha   90.00
_cell.angle_beta   90.00
_cell.angle_gamma   90.00
#
_symmetry.space_group_name_H-M   'P 1'
#
loop_
_entity.id
_entity.type
_entity.pdbx_description
1 polymer ?
#
loop_
_entity_poly.entity_id
_entity_poly.type
_entity_poly.pdbx_seq_one_letter_code
_entity_poly.pdbx_strand_id
1 'polypeptide(L)'
;MELLQQALDFFRAGFNQVNAVQGLIIALVAAVLLPKLARLPVFVVAATLVHVVVDALLPVLTGRSALVLPQVLELPFWRYVATLLAGYLVVILILALLKRVLLRR
;
A
#
# COMPACT_ATOMS: atom_id res chain seq x y z
N MET A 1 17.80 -19.61 8.34
CA MET A 1 18.13 -18.63 7.28
C MET A 1 17.04 -18.53 6.21
N GLU A 2 16.41 -19.66 5.81
CA GLU A 2 15.33 -19.69 4.81
C GLU A 2 14.11 -18.82 5.16
N LEU A 3 13.58 -18.90 6.38
CA LEU A 3 12.43 -18.09 6.82
C LEU A 3 12.68 -16.58 6.72
N LEU A 4 13.92 -16.15 6.99
CA LEU A 4 14.30 -14.74 6.85
C LEU A 4 14.28 -14.30 5.39
N GLN A 5 14.84 -15.12 4.48
CA GLN A 5 14.84 -14.83 3.05
C GLN A 5 13.41 -14.75 2.51
N GLN A 6 12.56 -15.71 2.88
CA GLN A 6 11.15 -15.70 2.49
C GLN A 6 10.41 -14.45 2.99
N ALA A 7 10.65 -14.04 4.24
CA ALA A 7 10.07 -12.81 4.77
C ALA A 7 10.57 -11.57 4.00
N LEU A 8 11.88 -11.47 3.74
CA LEU A 8 12.46 -10.38 2.98
C LEU A 8 11.90 -10.29 1.56
N ASP A 9 11.73 -11.43 0.89
CA ASP A 9 11.16 -11.47 -0.45
C ASP A 9 9.69 -11.04 -0.47
N PHE A 10 8.92 -11.40 0.55
CA PHE A 10 7.56 -10.91 0.72
C PHE A 10 7.50 -9.38 0.88
N PHE A 11 8.37 -8.81 1.72
CA PHE A 11 8.45 -7.34 1.88
C PHE A 11 8.95 -6.64 0.61
N ARG A 12 9.89 -7.24 -0.13
CA ARG A 12 10.35 -6.72 -1.43
C ARG A 12 9.22 -6.71 -2.46
N ALA A 13 8.46 -7.78 -2.54
CA ALA A 13 7.27 -7.84 -3.40
C ALA A 13 6.27 -6.73 -3.02
N GLY A 14 6.02 -6.53 -1.73
CA GLY A 14 5.16 -5.46 -1.23
C GLY A 14 5.64 -4.07 -1.61
N PHE A 15 6.93 -3.79 -1.38
CA PHE A 15 7.55 -2.53 -1.78
C PHE A 15 7.40 -2.27 -3.28
N ASN A 16 7.69 -3.27 -4.13
CA ASN A 16 7.59 -3.13 -5.57
C ASN A 16 6.17 -2.81 -6.06
N GLN A 17 5.13 -3.38 -5.43
CA GLN A 17 3.74 -3.05 -5.77
C GLN A 17 3.36 -1.59 -5.43
N VAL A 18 3.92 -1.05 -4.34
CA VAL A 18 3.64 0.33 -3.91
C VAL A 18 4.57 1.34 -4.59
N ASN A 19 5.76 0.93 -5.03
CA ASN A 19 6.78 1.79 -5.65
C ASN A 19 6.46 2.22 -7.10
N ALA A 20 5.22 2.06 -7.55
CA ALA A 20 4.69 2.72 -8.73
C ALA A 20 4.17 4.12 -8.39
N VAL A 21 4.04 5.00 -9.39
CA VAL A 21 3.60 6.40 -9.20
C VAL A 21 2.29 6.48 -8.39
N GLN A 22 1.30 5.64 -8.72
CA GLN A 22 0.02 5.54 -8.00
C GLN A 22 0.22 5.24 -6.50
N GLY A 23 0.94 4.16 -6.18
CA GLY A 23 1.15 3.73 -4.81
C GLY A 23 1.95 4.74 -3.99
N LEU A 24 2.95 5.39 -4.59
CA LEU A 24 3.72 6.46 -3.96
C LEU A 24 2.87 7.69 -3.62
N ILE A 25 1.97 8.10 -4.52
CA ILE A 25 1.05 9.21 -4.25
C ILE A 25 0.12 8.87 -3.09
N ILE A 26 -0.48 7.68 -3.09
CA ILE A 26 -1.34 7.22 -1.99
C ILE A 26 -0.56 7.18 -0.67
N ALA A 27 0.64 6.61 -0.67
CA ALA A 27 1.49 6.51 0.51
C ALA A 27 1.91 7.88 1.04
N LEU A 28 2.23 8.83 0.16
CA LEU A 28 2.58 10.20 0.53
C LEU A 28 1.41 10.91 1.21
N VAL A 29 0.22 10.87 0.62
CA VAL A 29 -0.99 11.45 1.22
C VAL A 29 -1.26 10.83 2.58
N ALA A 30 -1.20 9.50 2.69
CA ALA A 30 -1.39 8.80 3.96
C ALA A 30 -0.35 9.22 5.00
N ALA A 31 0.94 9.32 4.63
CA ALA A 31 2.01 9.70 5.52
C ALA A 31 1.91 11.16 6.00
N VAL A 32 1.52 12.09 5.12
CA VAL A 32 1.29 13.49 5.47
C VAL A 32 0.14 13.61 6.46
N LEU A 33 -0.99 12.97 6.17
CA LEU A 33 -2.20 13.00 6.99
C LEU A 33 -2.10 12.21 8.30
N LEU A 34 -1.10 11.32 8.45
CA LEU A 34 -0.91 10.52 9.66
C LEU A 34 -0.63 11.43 10.88
N PRO A 35 -1.54 11.49 11.88
CA PRO A 35 -1.40 12.44 12.99
C PRO A 35 -0.40 11.95 14.05
N LYS A 36 -0.34 10.63 14.28
CA LYS A 36 0.57 10.01 15.24
C LYS A 36 0.94 8.60 14.77
N LEU A 37 2.15 8.15 15.06
CA LEU A 37 2.64 6.85 14.61
C LEU A 37 1.79 5.67 15.12
N ALA A 38 1.15 5.81 16.29
CA ALA A 38 0.21 4.82 16.80
C ALA A 38 -1.04 4.59 15.91
N ARG A 39 -1.34 5.52 14.98
CA ARG A 39 -2.41 5.35 13.98
C ARG A 39 -1.92 4.72 12.68
N LEU A 40 -0.63 4.38 12.56
CA LEU A 40 -0.04 3.81 11.35
C LEU A 40 -0.83 2.59 10.83
N PRO A 41 -1.24 1.60 11.66
CA PRO A 41 -1.97 0.43 11.14
C PRO A 41 -3.27 0.81 10.43
N VAL A 42 -3.99 1.82 10.95
CA VAL A 42 -5.25 2.30 10.35
C VAL A 42 -4.98 2.93 8.98
N PHE A 43 -3.93 3.74 8.86
CA PHE A 43 -3.58 4.40 7.61
C PHE A 43 -3.04 3.41 6.56
N VAL A 44 -2.31 2.37 6.98
CA VAL A 44 -1.84 1.30 6.10
C VAL A 44 -3.01 0.51 5.51
N VAL A 45 -3.99 0.15 6.35
CA VAL A 45 -5.23 -0.51 5.89
C VAL A 45 -6.00 0.42 4.95
N ALA A 46 -6.19 1.68 5.30
CA ALA A 46 -6.89 2.65 4.46
C ALA A 46 -6.20 2.85 3.10
N ALA A 47 -4.89 3.01 3.06
CA ALA A 47 -4.11 3.13 1.83
C ALA A 47 -4.23 1.89 0.95
N THR A 48 -4.21 0.70 1.57
CA THR A 48 -4.40 -0.57 0.85
C THR A 48 -5.79 -0.65 0.22
N LEU A 49 -6.84 -0.30 0.96
CA LEU A 49 -8.21 -0.27 0.44
C LEU A 49 -8.34 0.72 -0.72
N VAL A 50 -7.79 1.93 -0.57
CA VAL A 50 -7.76 2.92 -1.65
C VAL A 50 -7.03 2.37 -2.87
N HIS A 51 -5.90 1.70 -2.71
CA HIS A 51 -5.17 1.10 -3.83
C HIS A 51 -6.04 0.09 -4.58
N VAL A 52 -6.65 -0.87 -3.86
CA VAL A 52 -7.52 -1.89 -4.48
C VAL A 52 -8.70 -1.26 -5.22
N VAL A 53 -9.31 -0.22 -4.64
CA VAL A 53 -10.41 0.51 -5.29
C VAL A 53 -9.91 1.23 -6.54
N VAL A 54 -8.76 1.87 -6.50
CA VAL A 54 -8.17 2.55 -7.67
C VAL A 54 -7.86 1.54 -8.76
N ASP A 55 -7.32 0.36 -8.44
CA ASP A 55 -7.04 -0.67 -9.45
C ASP A 55 -8.31 -1.14 -10.16
N ALA A 56 -9.42 -1.26 -9.44
CA ALA A 56 -10.70 -1.67 -10.01
C ALA A 56 -11.34 -0.56 -10.86
N LEU A 57 -11.20 0.71 -10.43
CA LEU A 57 -11.85 1.85 -11.07
C LEU A 57 -11.04 2.47 -12.21
N LEU A 58 -9.71 2.47 -12.14
CA LEU A 58 -8.86 3.14 -13.12
C LEU A 58 -9.07 2.64 -14.57
N PRO A 59 -9.20 1.32 -14.84
CA PRO A 59 -9.54 0.82 -16.17
C PRO A 59 -10.89 1.32 -16.67
N VAL A 60 -11.88 1.46 -15.78
CA VAL A 60 -13.22 1.96 -16.09
C VAL A 60 -13.17 3.44 -16.44
N LEU A 61 -12.49 4.23 -15.62
CA LEU A 61 -12.33 5.68 -15.82
C LEU A 61 -11.53 6.03 -17.07
N THR A 62 -10.62 5.14 -17.49
CA THR A 62 -9.83 5.30 -18.72
C THR A 62 -10.48 4.68 -19.96
N GLY A 63 -11.69 4.14 -19.84
CA GLY A 63 -12.42 3.51 -20.94
C GLY A 63 -11.80 2.22 -21.46
N ARG A 64 -10.89 1.59 -20.70
CA ARG A 64 -10.16 0.37 -21.08
C ARG A 64 -10.98 -0.90 -20.85
N SER A 65 -11.90 -0.89 -19.89
CA SER A 65 -12.77 -2.04 -19.60
C SER A 65 -14.04 -1.61 -18.84
N ALA A 66 -15.05 -2.48 -18.83
CA ALA A 66 -16.16 -2.36 -17.88
C ALA A 66 -15.70 -2.60 -16.43
N LEU A 67 -16.52 -2.21 -15.46
CA LEU A 67 -16.25 -2.47 -14.04
C LEU A 67 -16.30 -3.97 -13.76
N VAL A 68 -15.18 -4.51 -13.31
CA VAL A 68 -15.06 -5.89 -12.84
C VAL A 68 -14.72 -5.85 -11.36
N LEU A 69 -15.54 -6.49 -10.53
CA LEU A 69 -15.29 -6.54 -9.09
C LEU A 69 -14.06 -7.41 -8.80
N PRO A 70 -13.24 -7.03 -7.80
CA PRO A 70 -12.15 -7.88 -7.34
C PRO A 70 -12.68 -9.24 -6.88
N GLN A 71 -11.93 -10.30 -7.16
CA GLN A 71 -12.29 -11.67 -6.80
C GLN A 71 -12.03 -11.91 -5.30
N VAL A 72 -12.79 -11.25 -4.43
CA VAL A 72 -12.58 -11.24 -2.97
C VAL A 72 -12.72 -12.60 -2.29
N LEU A 73 -13.29 -13.59 -2.99
CA LEU A 73 -13.43 -14.96 -2.50
C LEU A 73 -12.20 -15.82 -2.79
N GLU A 74 -11.27 -15.32 -3.61
CA GLU A 74 -10.14 -16.07 -4.12
C GLU A 74 -8.86 -15.80 -3.32
N LEU A 75 -8.09 -16.86 -3.03
CA LEU A 75 -6.83 -16.73 -2.29
C LEU A 75 -5.80 -15.78 -2.95
N PRO A 76 -5.64 -15.74 -4.29
CA PRO A 76 -4.78 -14.77 -4.96
C PRO A 76 -5.10 -13.31 -4.61
N PHE A 77 -6.37 -12.94 -4.45
CA PHE A 77 -6.76 -11.58 -4.05
C PHE A 77 -6.21 -11.24 -2.66
N TRP A 78 -6.37 -12.15 -1.69
CA TRP A 78 -5.88 -11.92 -0.33
C TRP A 78 -4.35 -11.92 -0.23
N ARG A 79 -3.67 -12.71 -1.07
CA ARG A 79 -2.20 -12.61 -1.22
C ARG A 79 -1.79 -11.24 -1.73
N TYR A 80 -2.48 -10.73 -2.75
CA TYR A 80 -2.24 -9.38 -3.27
C TYR A 80 -2.45 -8.30 -2.19
N VAL A 81 -3.57 -8.36 -1.45
CA VAL A 81 -3.86 -7.43 -0.34
C VAL A 81 -2.79 -7.51 0.75
N ALA A 82 -2.35 -8.71 1.12
CA ALA A 82 -1.29 -8.89 2.12
C ALA A 82 0.04 -8.28 1.65
N THR A 83 0.40 -8.46 0.38
CA THR A 83 1.58 -7.85 -0.25
C THR A 83 1.47 -6.32 -0.24
N LEU A 84 0.32 -5.75 -0.59
CA LEU A 84 0.08 -4.30 -0.51
C LEU A 84 0.18 -3.77 0.93
N LEU A 85 -0.40 -4.47 1.92
CA LEU A 85 -0.31 -4.09 3.33
C LEU A 85 1.15 -4.01 3.77
N ALA A 86 1.96 -5.00 3.42
CA ALA A 86 3.39 -5.01 3.74
C ALA A 86 4.13 -3.85 3.06
N GLY A 87 3.85 -3.61 1.78
CA GLY A 87 4.42 -2.48 1.04
C GLY A 87 4.08 -1.13 1.64
N TYR A 88 2.79 -0.88 1.88
CA TYR A 88 2.31 0.37 2.46
C TYR A 88 2.80 0.57 3.88
N LEU A 89 2.90 -0.48 4.68
CA LEU A 89 3.51 -0.40 6.00
C LEU A 89 4.92 0.17 5.93
N VAL A 90 5.77 -0.38 5.05
CA VAL A 90 7.15 0.07 4.88
C VAL A 90 7.21 1.49 4.35
N VAL A 91 6.52 1.78 3.24
CA VAL A 91 6.62 3.09 2.56
C VAL A 91 6.03 4.21 3.41
N ILE A 92 4.84 4.02 4.00
CA ILE A 92 4.21 5.04 4.85
C ILE A 92 5.05 5.28 6.11
N LEU A 93 5.61 4.22 6.71
CA LEU A 93 6.50 4.36 7.86
C LEU A 93 7.72 5.21 7.51
N ILE A 94 8.41 4.91 6.41
CA ILE A 94 9.59 5.66 5.95
C ILE A 94 9.21 7.14 5.73
N LEU A 95 8.14 7.41 4.97
CA LEU A 95 7.70 8.77 4.69
C LEU A 95 7.26 9.51 5.96
N ALA A 96 6.60 8.84 6.90
CA ALA A 96 6.19 9.43 8.18
C ALA A 96 7.39 9.77 9.07
N LEU A 97 8.44 8.93 9.07
CA LEU A 97 9.70 9.21 9.76
C LEU A 97 10.44 10.39 9.11
N LEU A 98 10.54 10.41 7.78
CA LEU A 98 11.11 11.54 7.04
C LEU A 98 10.36 12.83 7.32
N LYS A 99 9.02 12.81 7.32
CA LYS A 99 8.17 13.94 7.69
C LYS A 99 8.55 14.50 9.06
N ARG A 100 8.75 13.63 10.07
CA ARG A 100 9.10 14.06 11.43
C ARG A 100 10.48 14.70 11.52
N VAL A 101 11.46 14.12 10.83
CA VAL A 101 12.83 14.65 10.77
C VAL A 101 12.85 16.00 10.06
N LEU A 102 12.18 16.11 8.91
CA LEU A 102 12.17 17.33 8.09
C LEU A 102 11.35 18.46 8.73
N LEU A 103 10.19 18.16 9.31
CA LEU A 103 9.30 19.16 9.93
C LEU A 103 9.64 19.45 11.40
N ARG A 104 10.66 18.78 11.98
CA ARG A 104 11.07 18.88 13.40
C ARG A 104 9.89 18.80 14.39
N ARG A 105 8.91 17.95 14.10
CA ARG A 105 7.74 17.63 14.94
C ARG A 105 7.51 16.13 14.94
#